data_AF-A0A973I7W0-F1
#
_entry.id   AF-A0A973I7W0-F1
#
_cell.length_a   1.000
_cell.length_b   1.000
_cell.length_c   1.000
_cell.angle_alpha   90.00
_cell.angle_beta   90.00
_cell.angle_gamma   90.00
#
_symmetry.space_group_name_H-M   'P 1'
#
loop_
_entity.id
_entity.type
_entity.pdbx_description
1 polymer ?
#
loop_
_entity_poly.entity_id
_entity_poly.type
_entity_poly.pdbx_seq_one_letter_code
_entity_poly.pdbx_strand_id
1 'polypeptide(L)' 'MDDRKENFLIRASLATQGRSLAFFEEIYPLNQKEKPKIHRLFMEQLKTMLPDDCKPIIVTDTGFRIPWFNLVQSLGLCW' A
#
# COMPACT_ATOMS: atom_id res chain seq x y z
N MET A 1 14.75 -8.60 -10.23
CA MET A 1 14.38 -7.19 -10.47
C MET A 1 13.87 -7.10 -11.91
N ASP A 2 12.94 -6.20 -12.23
CA ASP A 2 12.36 -6.13 -13.58
C ASP A 2 13.41 -5.68 -14.61
N ASP A 3 13.95 -6.64 -15.37
CA ASP A 3 15.02 -6.41 -16.36
C ASP A 3 14.59 -5.45 -17.49
N ARG A 4 13.27 -5.31 -17.70
CA ARG A 4 12.71 -4.42 -18.73
C ARG A 4 12.30 -3.06 -18.18
N LYS A 5 12.29 -2.88 -16.85
CA LYS A 5 11.80 -1.68 -16.15
C LYS A 5 10.40 -1.24 -16.61
N GLU A 6 9.53 -2.18 -16.95
CA GLU A 6 8.18 -1.90 -17.44
C GLU A 6 7.14 -1.89 -16.33
N ASN A 7 7.51 -2.32 -15.12
CA ASN A 7 6.61 -2.48 -13.98
C ASN A 7 7.11 -1.73 -12.73
N PHE A 8 6.19 -1.48 -11.82
CA PHE A 8 6.46 -1.00 -10.47
C PHE A 8 5.82 -1.91 -9.43
N LEU A 9 6.39 -1.88 -8.22
CA LEU A 9 5.96 -2.68 -7.07
C LEU A 9 5.26 -1.75 -6.07
N ILE A 10 4.11 -2.19 -5.56
CA ILE A 10 3.52 -1.68 -4.33
C ILE A 10 3.67 -2.77 -3.28
N ARG A 11 4.19 -2.42 -2.10
CA ARG A 11 4.48 -3.36 -1.01
C ARG A 11 3.94 -2.81 0.30
N ALA A 12 3.22 -3.64 1.04
CA ALA A 12 2.93 -3.42 2.45
C ALA A 12 3.92 -4.25 3.28
N SER A 13 4.50 -3.62 4.30
CA SER A 13 5.44 -4.27 5.20
C SER A 13 5.12 -3.91 6.64
N LEU A 14 5.23 -4.90 7.53
CA LEU A 14 5.12 -4.69 8.95
C LEU A 14 6.44 -4.11 9.48
N ALA A 15 6.34 -2.97 10.16
CA ALA A 15 7.46 -2.38 10.88
C ALA A 15 7.72 -3.22 12.14
N THR A 16 8.84 -3.94 12.17
CA THR A 16 9.29 -4.75 13.31
C THR A 16 10.68 -4.32 13.72
N GLN A 17 11.09 -4.65 14.96
CA GLN A 17 12.45 -4.36 15.39
C GLN A 17 13.45 -5.21 14.58
N GLY A 18 14.42 -4.55 13.93
CA GLY A 18 15.38 -5.18 13.04
C GLY A 18 15.00 -5.01 11.57
N ARG A 19 14.27 -5.97 10.99
CA ARG A 19 13.96 -6.02 9.55
C ARG A 19 12.46 -6.00 9.30
N SER A 20 12.00 -5.05 8.48
CA SER A 20 10.63 -4.99 8.01
C SER A 20 10.21 -6.30 7.31
N LEU A 21 9.05 -6.83 7.68
CA LEU A 21 8.49 -8.03 7.08
C LEU A 21 7.46 -7.65 6.01
N ALA A 22 7.79 -7.88 4.74
CA ALA A 22 6.84 -7.74 3.66
C ALA A 22 5.84 -8.90 3.71
N PHE A 23 4.55 -8.59 3.78
CA PHE A 23 3.49 -9.60 3.83
C PHE A 23 2.50 -9.48 2.67
N PHE A 24 2.53 -8.36 1.93
CA PHE A 24 1.70 -8.18 0.75
C PHE A 24 2.40 -7.33 -0.30
N GLU A 25 2.36 -7.80 -1.55
CA GLU A 25 3.08 -7.25 -2.69
C GLU A 25 2.24 -7.39 -3.95
N GLU A 26 2.16 -6.33 -4.74
CA GLU A 26 1.52 -6.34 -6.04
C GLU A 26 2.39 -5.64 -7.07
N ILE A 27 2.46 -6.23 -8.27
CA ILE A 27 3.27 -5.74 -9.40
C ILE A 27 2.31 -5.21 -10.47
N TYR A 28 2.57 -3.99 -10.93
CA TYR A 28 1.74 -3.29 -11.89
C TYR A 28 2.58 -2.73 -13.03
N PRO A 29 2.05 -2.66 -14.27
CA PRO A 29 2.75 -1.98 -15.36
C PRO A 29 2.91 -0.48 -15.08
N LEU A 30 3.98 0.14 -15.57
CA LEU A 30 4.29 1.55 -15.32
C LEU A 30 3.22 2.53 -15.81
N ASN A 31 2.44 2.17 -16.83
CA ASN A 31 1.32 3.00 -17.29
C ASN A 31 0.20 3.16 -16.23
N GLN A 32 0.19 2.30 -15.21
CA GLN A 32 -0.71 2.32 -14.07
C GLN A 32 -0.07 2.94 -12.82
N LYS A 33 1.17 3.43 -12.91
CA LYS A 33 1.86 4.10 -11.82
C LYS A 33 1.09 5.36 -11.38
N GLU A 34 1.03 5.56 -10.07
CA GLU A 34 0.40 6.72 -9.41
C GLU A 34 -1.10 6.91 -9.72
N LYS A 35 -1.77 5.88 -10.27
CA LYS A 35 -3.21 5.94 -10.52
C LYS A 35 -3.98 5.74 -9.21
N PRO A 36 -4.88 6.66 -8.80
CA PRO A 36 -5.66 6.51 -7.58
C PRO A 36 -6.47 5.21 -7.50
N LYS A 37 -6.92 4.70 -8.65
CA LYS A 37 -7.64 3.42 -8.74
C LYS A 37 -6.78 2.24 -8.24
N ILE A 38 -5.49 2.23 -8.58
CA ILE A 38 -4.58 1.15 -8.19
C ILE A 38 -4.31 1.21 -6.69
N HIS A 39 -4.06 2.40 -6.16
CA HIS A 39 -3.91 2.62 -4.71
C HIS A 39 -5.15 2.18 -3.92
N ARG A 40 -6.35 2.48 -4.43
CA ARG A 40 -7.62 2.03 -3.84
C ARG A 40 -7.71 0.52 -3.80
N LEU A 41 -7.52 -0.15 -4.94
CA LEU A 41 -7.60 -1.61 -5.03
C LEU A 41 -6.61 -2.29 -4.10
N PHE A 42 -5.36 -1.80 -4.07
CA PHE A 42 -4.33 -2.30 -3.16
C PHE A 42 -4.76 -2.18 -1.69
N MET A 43 -5.31 -1.02 -1.28
CA MET A 43 -5.72 -0.79 0.10
C MET A 43 -6.99 -1.56 0.50
N GLU A 44 -7.94 -1.72 -0.42
CA GLU A 44 -9.12 -2.55 -0.22
C GLU A 44 -8.71 -4.02 -0.01
N GLN A 45 -7.81 -4.54 -0.86
CA GLN A 45 -7.27 -5.88 -0.72
C GLN A 45 -6.49 -6.04 0.58
N LEU A 46 -5.62 -5.08 0.91
CA LEU A 46 -4.89 -5.05 2.17
C LEU A 46 -5.83 -5.13 3.37
N LYS A 47 -6.94 -4.37 3.36
CA LYS A 47 -7.92 -4.38 4.44
C LYS A 47 -8.60 -5.75 4.61
N THR A 48 -8.88 -6.47 3.52
CA THR A 48 -9.47 -7.83 3.62
C THR A 48 -8.54 -8.87 4.25
N MET A 49 -7.23 -8.63 4.24
CA MET A 49 -6.24 -9.53 4.85
C MET A 49 -6.07 -9.28 6.36
N LEU A 50 -6.53 -8.13 6.86
CA LEU A 50 -6.38 -7.75 8.25
C LEU A 50 -7.57 -8.30 9.07
N PRO A 51 -7.35 -8.76 10.30
CA PRO A 51 -8.43 -9.08 11.24
C PRO A 51 -9.34 -7.87 11.51
N ASP A 52 -10.62 -8.09 11.78
CA ASP A 52 -11.63 -7.03 12.01
C ASP A 52 -11.30 -6.12 13.21
N ASP A 53 -10.57 -6.64 14.20
CA ASP A 53 -10.12 -5.92 15.39
C ASP A 53 -8.76 -5.22 15.21
N CYS A 54 -8.10 -5.42 14.06
CA CYS A 54 -6.81 -4.82 13.75
C CYS A 54 -6.97 -3.34 13.33
N LYS A 55 -6.25 -2.45 14.01
CA LYS A 55 -6.19 -1.01 13.70
C LYS A 55 -4.75 -0.60 13.36
N PRO A 56 -4.24 -0.95 12.17
CA PRO A 56 -2.86 -0.60 11.81
C PRO A 56 -2.71 0.90 11.62
N ILE A 57 -1.51 1.40 11.90
CA ILE A 57 -1.06 2.75 11.52
C ILE A 57 -0.31 2.61 10.20
N ILE A 58 -0.84 3.25 9.16
CA ILE A 58 -0.28 3.20 7.81
C ILE A 58 0.79 4.28 7.68
N VAL A 59 2.05 3.84 7.63
CA VAL A 59 3.19 4.73 7.35
C VAL A 59 3.51 4.66 5.86
N THR A 60 3.59 5.82 5.20
CA THR A 60 3.93 5.93 3.77
C THR A 60 5.00 6.98 3.50
N ASP A 61 5.79 6.78 2.45
CA ASP A 61 6.83 7.72 2.02
C ASP A 61 6.24 9.08 1.58
N THR A 62 7.09 10.10 1.49
CA THR A 62 6.73 11.50 1.22
C THR A 62 6.14 11.77 -0.19
N GLY A 63 5.90 10.74 -1.00
CA GLY A 63 5.29 10.85 -2.32
C GLY A 63 3.75 10.87 -2.31
N PHE A 64 3.11 10.45 -1.22
CA PHE A 64 1.66 10.41 -1.11
C PHE A 64 1.08 11.77 -0.70
N ARG A 65 -0.05 12.14 -1.32
CA ARG A 65 -0.72 13.43 -1.13
C ARG A 65 -2.09 13.26 -0.45
N ILE A 66 -2.78 14.36 -0.20
CA ILE A 66 -4.11 14.42 0.42
C ILE A 66 -5.09 13.31 -0.05
N PRO A 67 -5.23 12.99 -1.35
CA PRO A 67 -6.15 11.94 -1.79
C PRO A 67 -5.85 10.54 -1.22
N TRP A 68 -4.59 10.23 -0.95
CA TRP A 68 -4.19 8.97 -0.32
C TRP A 68 -4.65 8.90 1.13
N PHE A 69 -4.42 9.96 1.89
CA PHE A 69 -4.83 10.03 3.30
C PHE A 69 -6.35 9.97 3.46
N ASN A 70 -7.09 10.62 2.56
CA ASN A 70 -8.55 10.50 2.49
C ASN A 70 -9.00 9.06 2.20
N LEU A 71 -8.29 8.34 1.32
CA LEU A 71 -8.55 6.93 1.05
C LEU A 71 -8.32 6.08 2.31
N VAL A 72 -7.17 6.21 2.97
CA VAL A 72 -6.85 5.46 4.20
C VAL A 72 -7.91 5.70 5.28
N GLN A 73 -8.29 6.96 5.51
CA GLN A 73 -9.32 7.31 6.47
C GLN A 73 -10.71 6.79 6.08
N SER A 74 -11.07 6.80 4.79
CA SER A 74 -12.35 6.24 4.31
C SER A 74 -12.47 4.73 4.55
N LEU A 75 -11.33 4.03 4.67
CA LEU A 75 -11.27 2.62 5.03
C LEU A 75 -11.28 2.38 6.54
N GLY A 76 -11.36 3.44 7.36
CA GLY A 76 -11.35 3.35 8.82
C GLY A 76 -9.98 3.06 9.43
N LEU A 77 -8.91 3.28 8.66
CA LEU A 77 -7.53 3.05 9.08
C LEU A 77 -6.87 4.36 9.53
N CYS A 78 -5.83 4.25 10.37
CA CYS A 78 -5.02 5.39 10.83
C CYS A 78 -3.80 5.60 9.93
N TRP A 79 -3.28 6.82 9.87
CA TRP A 79 -2.05 7.18 9.14
C TRP A 79 -1.30 8.29 9.88
#